data_AF-A0A926U139-F1
#
_entry.id   AF-A0A926U139-F1
#
_cell.length_a   1.000
_cell.length_b   1.000
_cell.length_c   1.000
_cell.angle_alpha   90.00
_cell.angle_beta   90.00
_cell.angle_gamma   90.00
#
_symmetry.space_group_name_H-M   'P 1'
#
loop_
_entity.id
_entity.type
_entity.pdbx_description
1 polymer ?
#
loop_
_entity_poly.entity_id
_entity_poly.type
_entity_poly.pdbx_seq_one_letter_code
_entity_poly.pdbx_strand_id
1 'polypeptide(L)'
;MLQEAVRTLAAKLKELDSFQGENLLEARSQICLREQIELLEKFQTDLGDGKVVAHWLNRQRSQYFAQNIGQHALNLHPQIRETASPRSLEAFYFSIEQFLEQLSHCLTWGRTNSIDNSTTPIVLADEIYVAAFEHLKNMIPAHLPDSGIKQLEEFVDYLVQSLPKHRHLSID
;
A
#
# COMPACT_ATOMS: atom_id res chain seq x y z
N MET A 1 20.73 3.51 2.86
CA MET A 1 20.47 3.39 4.32
C MET A 1 20.19 1.95 4.74
N LEU A 2 19.19 1.25 4.17
CA LEU A 2 18.90 -0.16 4.51
C LEU A 2 20.05 -1.14 4.22
N GLN A 3 20.65 -1.11 3.02
CA GLN A 3 21.81 -1.95 2.69
C GLN A 3 23.00 -1.71 3.63
N GLU A 4 23.19 -0.46 4.08
CA GLU A 4 24.26 -0.12 5.02
C GLU A 4 23.99 -0.68 6.42
N ALA A 5 22.72 -0.67 6.84
CA ALA A 5 22.30 -1.29 8.10
C ALA A 5 22.50 -2.81 8.08
N VAL A 6 22.09 -3.49 7.00
CA VAL A 6 22.34 -4.93 6.81
C VAL A 6 23.83 -5.23 6.84
N ARG A 7 24.64 -4.47 6.10
CA ARG A 7 26.10 -4.62 6.08
C ARG A 7 26.73 -4.45 7.47
N THR A 8 26.27 -3.44 8.22
CA THR A 8 26.76 -3.16 9.58
C THR A 8 26.42 -4.28 10.55
N LEU A 9 25.20 -4.82 10.49
CA LEU A 9 24.78 -5.94 11.34
C LEU A 9 25.50 -7.23 10.97
N ALA A 10 25.70 -7.49 9.68
CA ALA A 10 26.46 -8.65 9.20
C ALA A 10 27.93 -8.60 9.64
N ALA A 11 28.54 -7.41 9.65
CA ALA A 11 29.90 -7.22 10.18
C ALA A 11 29.96 -7.54 11.68
N LYS A 12 29.01 -7.05 12.48
CA LYS A 12 28.92 -7.35 13.91
C LYS A 12 28.70 -8.85 14.19
N LEU A 13 27.87 -9.51 13.40
CA LEU A 13 27.67 -10.96 13.51
C LEU A 13 28.97 -11.72 13.23
N LYS A 14 29.70 -11.33 12.17
CA LYS A 14 30.99 -11.94 11.82
C LYS A 14 32.05 -11.72 12.89
N GLU A 15 32.08 -10.55 13.53
CA GLU A 15 32.95 -10.28 14.67
C GLU A 15 32.62 -11.21 15.85
N LEU A 16 31.34 -11.37 16.19
CA LEU A 16 30.90 -12.28 17.26
C LEU A 16 31.15 -13.76 16.94
N ASP A 17 31.00 -14.18 15.69
CA ASP A 17 31.30 -15.55 15.26
C ASP A 17 32.81 -15.86 15.33
N SER A 18 33.68 -14.82 15.32
CA SER A 18 35.13 -14.98 15.45
C SER A 18 35.61 -15.16 16.89
N PHE A 19 34.76 -14.85 17.88
CA PHE A 19 35.04 -15.11 19.30
C PHE A 19 34.60 -16.54 19.65
N GLN A 20 35.56 -17.40 20.00
CA GLN A 20 35.34 -18.80 20.41
C GLN A 20 34.86 -18.95 21.88
N GLY A 21 34.28 -17.90 22.47
CA GLY A 21 33.76 -17.92 23.84
C GLY A 21 32.37 -18.56 23.88
N GLU A 22 32.21 -19.71 24.54
CA GLU A 22 30.90 -20.30 24.80
C GLU A 22 30.19 -19.57 25.96
N ASN A 23 29.85 -18.28 25.78
CA ASN A 23 28.97 -17.57 26.70
C ASN A 23 27.55 -17.54 26.16
N LEU A 24 26.57 -18.00 26.96
CA LEU A 24 25.14 -17.96 26.66
C LEU A 24 24.63 -16.56 26.22
N LEU A 25 25.23 -15.48 26.73
CA LEU A 25 24.92 -14.11 26.31
C LEU A 25 25.35 -13.80 24.87
N GLU A 26 26.51 -14.32 24.44
CA GLU A 26 27.03 -14.12 23.09
C GLU A 26 26.20 -14.93 22.07
N ALA A 27 25.87 -16.18 22.40
CA ALA A 27 24.98 -17.01 21.59
C ALA A 27 23.59 -16.36 21.40
N ARG A 28 22.99 -15.80 22.47
CA ARG A 28 21.73 -15.05 22.37
C ARG A 28 21.85 -13.80 21.50
N SER A 29 22.97 -13.09 21.59
CA SER A 29 23.22 -11.88 20.80
C SER A 29 23.39 -12.21 19.31
N GLN A 30 24.05 -13.32 18.98
CA GLN A 30 24.17 -13.82 17.61
C GLN A 30 22.81 -14.19 17.00
N ILE A 31 21.95 -14.89 17.75
CA ILE A 31 20.60 -15.24 17.29
C ILE A 31 19.80 -13.98 17.00
N CYS A 32 19.78 -13.02 17.94
CA CYS A 32 19.07 -11.76 17.77
C CYS A 32 19.56 -10.97 16.53
N LEU A 33 20.88 -10.95 16.28
CA LEU A 33 21.45 -10.29 15.11
C LEU A 33 21.06 -10.98 13.80
N ARG A 34 21.03 -12.33 13.78
CA ARG A 34 20.58 -13.09 12.59
C ARG A 34 19.13 -12.79 12.26
N GLU A 35 18.25 -12.82 13.27
CA GLU A 35 16.83 -12.49 13.10
C GLU A 35 16.63 -11.06 12.58
N GLN A 36 17.42 -10.09 13.07
CA GLN A 36 17.36 -8.70 12.59
C GLN A 36 17.84 -8.57 11.14
N ILE A 37 18.89 -9.28 10.75
CA ILE A 37 19.39 -9.29 9.37
C ILE A 37 18.32 -9.89 8.44
N GLU A 38 17.80 -11.08 8.77
CA GLU A 38 16.75 -11.75 8.00
C GLU A 38 15.51 -10.86 7.82
N LEU A 39 15.10 -10.17 8.89
CA LEU A 39 13.96 -9.25 8.84
C LEU A 39 14.24 -8.05 7.93
N LEU A 40 15.43 -7.46 7.96
CA LEU A 40 15.79 -6.34 7.10
C LEU A 40 15.96 -6.75 5.63
N GLU A 41 16.51 -7.94 5.37
CA GLU A 41 16.62 -8.50 4.02
C GLU A 41 15.25 -8.80 3.43
N LYS A 42 14.36 -9.41 4.24
CA LYS A 42 12.96 -9.61 3.86
C LYS A 42 12.28 -8.27 3.56
N PHE A 43 12.41 -7.29 4.45
CA PHE A 43 11.85 -5.96 4.24
C PHE A 43 12.39 -5.29 2.97
N GLN A 44 13.67 -5.49 2.64
CA GLN A 44 14.26 -4.96 1.42
C GLN A 44 13.66 -5.61 0.16
N THR A 45 13.46 -6.93 0.18
CA THR A 45 12.79 -7.67 -0.91
C THR A 45 11.35 -7.20 -1.07
N ASP A 46 10.61 -7.16 0.04
CA ASP A 46 9.23 -6.69 0.13
C ASP A 46 9.07 -5.26 -0.43
N LEU A 47 10.01 -4.34 -0.13
CA LEU A 47 10.03 -3.00 -0.72
C LEU A 47 10.38 -3.00 -2.22
N GLY A 48 11.21 -3.92 -2.67
CA GLY A 48 11.53 -4.10 -4.09
C GLY A 48 10.29 -4.50 -4.89
N ASP A 49 9.59 -5.52 -4.40
CA ASP A 49 8.37 -6.05 -5.00
C ASP A 49 7.23 -5.01 -4.95
N GLY A 50 7.06 -4.35 -3.80
CA GLY A 50 6.11 -3.24 -3.65
C GLY A 50 6.33 -2.13 -4.68
N LYS A 51 7.58 -1.74 -4.95
CA LYS A 51 7.90 -0.74 -5.99
C LYS A 51 7.53 -1.17 -7.40
N VAL A 52 7.66 -2.47 -7.73
CA VAL A 52 7.23 -2.99 -9.04
C VAL A 52 5.72 -2.80 -9.20
N VAL A 53 4.95 -3.15 -8.18
CA VAL A 53 3.49 -2.97 -8.17
C VAL A 53 3.09 -1.50 -8.16
N ALA A 54 3.79 -0.64 -7.40
CA ALA A 54 3.57 0.80 -7.38
C ALA A 54 3.77 1.42 -8.78
N HIS A 55 4.81 0.98 -9.50
CA HIS A 55 5.07 1.43 -10.86
C HIS A 55 3.98 0.99 -11.84
N TRP A 56 3.49 -0.25 -11.71
CA TRP A 56 2.32 -0.70 -12.47
C TRP A 56 1.09 0.17 -12.17
N LEU A 57 0.78 0.41 -10.89
CA LEU A 57 -0.36 1.20 -10.46
C LEU A 57 -0.31 2.64 -11.02
N ASN A 58 0.86 3.27 -10.96
CA ASN A 58 1.10 4.60 -11.52
C ASN A 58 0.94 4.63 -13.05
N ARG A 59 1.35 3.58 -13.76
CA ARG A 59 1.14 3.47 -15.22
C ARG A 59 -0.33 3.29 -15.57
N GLN A 60 -1.10 2.55 -14.76
CA GLN A 60 -2.53 2.41 -14.99
C GLN A 60 -3.26 3.73 -14.75
N ARG A 61 -2.90 4.49 -13.70
CA ARG A 61 -3.53 5.79 -13.39
C ARG A 61 -3.62 6.74 -14.59
N SER A 62 -2.62 6.76 -15.48
CA SER A 62 -2.63 7.63 -16.66
C SER A 62 -3.59 7.19 -17.78
N GLN A 63 -4.29 6.06 -17.63
CA GLN A 63 -5.16 5.43 -18.65
C GLN A 63 -6.64 5.39 -18.23
N TYR A 64 -7.17 6.46 -17.63
CA TYR A 64 -8.57 6.52 -17.16
C TYR A 64 -8.95 5.45 -16.12
N PHE A 65 -7.96 4.94 -15.39
CA PHE A 65 -8.14 3.81 -14.49
C PHE A 65 -9.07 4.13 -13.32
N ALA A 66 -9.01 5.37 -12.80
CA ALA A 66 -9.93 5.85 -11.76
C ALA A 66 -11.39 5.86 -12.24
N GLN A 67 -11.63 6.29 -13.49
CA GLN A 67 -12.95 6.26 -14.10
C GLN A 67 -13.45 4.83 -14.28
N ASN A 68 -12.59 3.91 -14.71
CA ASN A 68 -12.98 2.51 -14.92
C ASN A 68 -13.43 1.84 -13.61
N ILE A 69 -12.63 1.94 -12.54
CA ILE A 69 -12.98 1.34 -11.25
C ILE A 69 -14.15 2.07 -10.58
N GLY A 70 -14.22 3.39 -10.71
CA GLY A 70 -15.33 4.18 -10.20
C GLY A 70 -16.65 3.89 -10.94
N GLN A 71 -16.62 3.72 -12.26
CA GLN A 71 -17.80 3.38 -13.04
C GLN A 71 -18.31 1.98 -12.74
N HIS A 72 -17.40 1.02 -12.49
CA HIS A 72 -17.78 -0.30 -12.00
C HIS A 72 -18.56 -0.19 -10.67
N ALA A 73 -18.04 0.57 -9.70
CA ALA A 73 -18.71 0.81 -8.43
C ALA A 73 -20.07 1.50 -8.60
N LEU A 74 -20.17 2.53 -9.43
CA LEU A 74 -21.44 3.22 -9.71
C LEU A 74 -22.49 2.30 -10.34
N ASN A 75 -22.08 1.31 -11.14
CA ASN A 75 -23.00 0.33 -11.71
C ASN A 75 -23.57 -0.63 -10.65
N LEU A 76 -22.85 -0.85 -9.54
CA LEU A 76 -23.33 -1.63 -8.40
C LEU A 76 -24.25 -0.80 -7.47
N HIS A 77 -24.19 0.53 -7.57
CA HIS A 77 -24.98 1.47 -6.76
C HIS A 77 -25.80 2.43 -7.65
N PRO A 78 -26.79 1.93 -8.42
CA PRO A 78 -27.56 2.71 -9.39
C PRO A 78 -28.26 3.93 -8.77
N GLN A 79 -28.74 3.82 -7.54
CA GLN A 79 -29.39 4.90 -6.81
C GLN A 79 -28.49 6.13 -6.66
N ILE A 80 -27.19 5.94 -6.41
CA ILE A 80 -26.24 7.05 -6.28
C ILE A 80 -25.86 7.57 -7.67
N ARG A 81 -25.69 6.67 -8.64
CA ARG A 81 -25.41 7.04 -10.04
C ARG A 81 -26.49 7.95 -10.63
N GLU A 82 -27.75 7.72 -10.29
CA GLU A 82 -28.89 8.50 -10.79
C GLU A 82 -29.03 9.86 -10.09
N THR A 83 -28.61 9.98 -8.83
CA THR A 83 -28.76 11.21 -8.04
C THR A 83 -27.51 12.09 -8.01
N ALA A 84 -26.33 11.54 -8.25
CA ALA A 84 -25.07 12.27 -8.19
C ALA A 84 -24.99 13.29 -9.34
N SER A 85 -24.61 14.53 -9.02
CA SER A 85 -24.39 15.55 -10.04
C SER A 85 -23.12 15.23 -10.85
N PRO A 86 -23.00 15.73 -12.09
CA PRO A 86 -21.77 15.56 -12.88
C PRO A 86 -20.51 16.01 -12.11
N ARG A 87 -20.64 17.05 -11.29
CA ARG A 87 -19.54 17.59 -10.49
C ARG A 87 -19.16 16.66 -9.34
N SER A 88 -20.14 16.06 -8.66
CA SER A 88 -19.87 15.06 -7.62
C SER A 88 -19.19 13.83 -8.21
N LEU A 89 -19.57 13.41 -9.43
CA LEU A 89 -18.95 12.30 -10.14
C LEU A 89 -17.49 12.60 -10.54
N GLU A 90 -17.22 13.78 -11.08
CA GLU A 90 -15.84 14.22 -11.39
C GLU A 90 -14.97 14.25 -10.13
N ALA A 91 -15.48 14.81 -9.03
CA ALA A 91 -14.78 14.84 -7.75
C ALA A 91 -14.57 13.43 -7.15
N PHE A 92 -15.51 12.51 -7.37
CA PHE A 92 -15.39 11.12 -6.98
C PHE A 92 -14.24 10.42 -7.71
N TYR A 93 -14.17 10.56 -9.04
CA TYR A 93 -13.06 9.99 -9.82
C TYR A 93 -11.72 10.60 -9.44
N PHE A 94 -11.68 11.91 -9.18
CA PHE A 94 -10.48 12.58 -8.68
C PHE A 94 -10.06 12.02 -7.32
N SER A 95 -11.01 11.80 -6.40
CA SER A 95 -10.74 11.22 -5.08
C SER A 95 -10.15 9.81 -5.20
N ILE A 96 -10.71 8.98 -6.08
CA ILE A 96 -10.14 7.67 -6.41
C ILE A 96 -8.70 7.81 -6.89
N GLU A 97 -8.42 8.74 -7.81
CA GLU A 97 -7.06 8.94 -8.33
C GLU A 97 -6.07 9.30 -7.22
N GLN A 98 -6.46 10.17 -6.29
CA GLN A 98 -5.64 10.53 -5.13
C GLN A 98 -5.39 9.34 -4.20
N PHE A 99 -6.39 8.49 -3.98
CA PHE A 99 -6.20 7.26 -3.20
C PHE A 99 -5.27 6.27 -3.89
N LEU A 100 -5.38 6.10 -5.21
CA LEU A 100 -4.45 5.26 -5.99
C LEU A 100 -3.00 5.78 -5.88
N GLU A 101 -2.81 7.10 -5.84
CA GLU A 101 -1.50 7.70 -5.55
C GLU A 101 -0.98 7.34 -4.16
N GLN A 102 -1.84 7.43 -3.16
CA GLN A 102 -1.48 7.11 -1.77
C GLN A 102 -1.11 5.64 -1.62
N LEU A 103 -1.87 4.73 -2.24
CA LEU A 103 -1.54 3.29 -2.30
C LEU A 103 -0.17 3.06 -2.94
N SER A 104 0.14 3.76 -4.03
CA SER A 104 1.46 3.71 -4.69
C SER A 104 2.59 4.18 -3.77
N HIS A 105 2.37 5.25 -2.99
CA HIS A 105 3.31 5.70 -1.97
C HIS A 105 3.47 4.69 -0.83
N CYS A 106 2.38 4.06 -0.38
CA CYS A 106 2.40 3.02 0.64
C CYS A 106 3.24 1.83 0.20
N LEU A 107 3.07 1.35 -1.03
CA LEU A 107 3.89 0.30 -1.63
C LEU A 107 5.37 0.70 -1.76
N THR A 108 5.64 1.94 -2.15
CA THR A 108 7.02 2.43 -2.34
C THR A 108 7.79 2.51 -1.02
N TRP A 109 7.09 2.78 0.09
CA TRP A 109 7.70 3.03 1.40
C TRP A 109 7.42 1.95 2.46
N GLY A 110 6.56 0.97 2.16
CA GLY A 110 6.16 -0.09 3.08
C GLY A 110 5.43 0.39 4.33
N ARG A 111 4.62 1.46 4.22
CA ARG A 111 3.94 2.10 5.38
C ARG A 111 2.66 2.82 5.00
N THR A 112 1.73 2.96 5.95
CA THR A 112 0.37 3.51 5.73
C THR A 112 0.26 5.05 5.82
N ASN A 113 1.36 5.76 6.11
CA ASN A 113 1.30 7.20 6.43
C ASN A 113 0.61 8.08 5.37
N SER A 114 0.68 7.70 4.09
CA SER A 114 0.02 8.44 3.00
C SER A 114 -1.50 8.35 3.05
N ILE A 115 -2.04 7.25 3.61
CA ILE A 115 -3.46 7.07 3.88
C ILE A 115 -3.81 7.80 5.19
N ASP A 116 -3.01 7.62 6.24
CA ASP A 116 -3.27 8.20 7.57
C ASP A 116 -3.35 9.73 7.58
N ASN A 117 -2.54 10.39 6.73
CA ASN A 117 -2.48 11.85 6.63
C ASN A 117 -3.11 12.37 5.34
N SER A 118 -4.01 11.57 4.75
CA SER A 118 -4.70 11.92 3.52
C SER A 118 -5.56 13.17 3.71
N THR A 119 -5.44 14.13 2.79
CA THR A 119 -6.36 15.27 2.66
C THR A 119 -7.45 15.01 1.61
N THR A 120 -7.47 13.80 1.03
CA THR A 120 -8.44 13.39 0.02
C THR A 120 -9.83 13.36 0.63
N PRO A 121 -10.79 14.13 0.12
CA PRO A 121 -12.15 14.11 0.63
C PRO A 121 -12.92 12.89 0.13
N ILE A 122 -13.93 12.51 0.90
CA ILE A 122 -14.97 11.58 0.47
C ILE A 122 -16.18 12.39 0.01
N VAL A 123 -16.56 12.26 -1.26
CA VAL A 123 -17.61 13.10 -1.87
C VAL A 123 -18.90 12.35 -2.17
N LEU A 124 -18.85 11.02 -2.17
CA LEU A 124 -19.99 10.12 -2.26
C LEU A 124 -19.98 9.15 -1.07
N ALA A 125 -21.02 8.33 -0.91
CA ALA A 125 -21.07 7.35 0.17
C ALA A 125 -19.87 6.39 0.14
N ASP A 126 -19.32 6.07 1.33
CA ASP A 126 -18.14 5.20 1.50
C ASP A 126 -18.26 3.87 0.75
N GLU A 127 -19.46 3.30 0.74
CA GLU A 127 -19.79 2.03 0.07
C GLU A 127 -19.42 2.00 -1.42
N ILE A 128 -19.47 3.13 -2.13
CA ILE A 128 -19.01 3.20 -3.52
C ILE A 128 -17.48 3.09 -3.59
N TYR A 129 -16.75 3.76 -2.69
CA TYR A 129 -15.29 3.67 -2.64
C TYR A 129 -14.86 2.25 -2.29
N VAL A 130 -15.54 1.61 -1.34
CA VAL A 130 -15.33 0.19 -0.99
C VAL A 130 -15.46 -0.67 -2.26
N ALA A 131 -16.57 -0.56 -2.99
CA ALA A 131 -16.78 -1.32 -4.21
C ALA A 131 -15.72 -1.05 -5.29
N ALA A 132 -15.26 0.20 -5.44
CA ALA A 132 -14.22 0.56 -6.39
C ALA A 132 -12.86 -0.09 -6.05
N PHE A 133 -12.47 -0.06 -4.78
CA PHE A 133 -11.19 -0.63 -4.35
C PHE A 133 -11.21 -2.16 -4.21
N GLU A 134 -12.37 -2.77 -3.94
CA GLU A 134 -12.52 -4.22 -4.09
C GLU A 134 -12.41 -4.64 -5.57
N HIS A 135 -12.94 -3.83 -6.50
CA HIS A 135 -12.75 -4.10 -7.93
C HIS A 135 -11.28 -3.99 -8.35
N LEU A 136 -10.53 -3.02 -7.81
CA LEU A 136 -9.09 -2.88 -8.06
C LEU A 136 -8.33 -4.19 -7.82
N LYS A 137 -8.60 -4.90 -6.72
CA LYS A 137 -7.93 -6.17 -6.40
C LYS A 137 -8.09 -7.21 -7.52
N ASN A 138 -9.26 -7.26 -8.14
CA ASN A 138 -9.56 -8.18 -9.24
C ASN A 138 -8.87 -7.80 -10.57
N MET A 139 -8.36 -6.57 -10.68
CA MET A 139 -7.67 -6.08 -11.88
C MET A 139 -6.15 -6.25 -11.82
N ILE A 140 -5.60 -6.66 -10.68
CA ILE A 140 -4.16 -6.82 -10.49
C ILE A 140 -3.69 -8.00 -11.36
N PRO A 141 -2.73 -7.79 -12.28
CA PRO A 141 -2.31 -8.87 -13.16
C PRO A 141 -1.39 -9.87 -12.45
N ALA A 142 -1.64 -11.15 -12.68
CA ALA A 142 -0.93 -12.27 -12.04
C ALA A 142 0.57 -12.41 -12.39
N HIS A 143 1.12 -11.54 -13.25
CA HIS A 143 2.56 -11.54 -13.56
C HIS A 143 3.38 -10.61 -12.67
N LEU A 144 2.73 -9.85 -11.78
CA LEU A 144 3.41 -9.02 -10.78
C LEU A 144 3.90 -9.90 -9.61
N PRO A 145 4.89 -9.44 -8.83
CA PRO A 145 5.37 -10.19 -7.67
C PRO A 145 4.28 -10.40 -6.61
N ASP A 146 4.05 -11.65 -6.20
CA ASP A 146 2.98 -12.04 -5.26
C ASP A 146 3.05 -11.28 -3.92
N SER A 147 4.24 -11.08 -3.38
CA SER A 147 4.51 -10.28 -2.17
C SER A 147 4.01 -8.84 -2.32
N GLY A 148 4.30 -8.21 -3.46
CA GLY A 148 3.85 -6.85 -3.76
C GLY A 148 2.33 -6.78 -4.01
N ILE A 149 1.73 -7.80 -4.64
CA ILE A 149 0.27 -7.90 -4.81
C ILE A 149 -0.39 -7.96 -3.43
N LYS A 150 0.09 -8.85 -2.56
CA LYS A 150 -0.42 -9.00 -1.19
C LYS A 150 -0.32 -7.70 -0.39
N GLN A 151 0.80 -6.97 -0.51
CA GLN A 151 0.94 -5.66 0.13
C GLN A 151 -0.10 -4.65 -0.39
N LEU A 152 -0.37 -4.63 -1.70
CA LEU A 152 -1.40 -3.75 -2.26
C LEU A 152 -2.77 -4.10 -1.69
N GLU A 153 -3.12 -5.38 -1.60
CA GLU A 153 -4.37 -5.84 -0.99
C GLU A 153 -4.48 -5.39 0.46
N GLU A 154 -3.43 -5.55 1.26
CA GLU A 154 -3.38 -5.11 2.67
C GLU A 154 -3.55 -3.58 2.79
N PHE A 155 -2.93 -2.80 1.91
CA PHE A 155 -3.10 -1.34 1.90
C PHE A 155 -4.48 -0.91 1.42
N VAL A 156 -5.10 -1.66 0.50
CA VAL A 156 -6.49 -1.43 0.11
C VAL A 156 -7.44 -1.71 1.27
N ASP A 157 -7.25 -2.82 1.99
CA ASP A 157 -8.05 -3.15 3.17
C ASP A 157 -7.93 -2.07 4.23
N TYR A 158 -6.70 -1.59 4.46
CA TYR A 158 -6.45 -0.48 5.37
C TYR A 158 -7.14 0.81 4.93
N LEU A 159 -7.05 1.15 3.65
CA LEU A 159 -7.73 2.32 3.08
C LEU A 159 -9.25 2.22 3.32
N VAL A 160 -9.86 1.09 2.96
CA VAL A 160 -11.29 0.84 3.14
C VAL A 160 -11.72 1.01 4.59
N GLN A 161 -10.98 0.44 5.54
CA GLN A 161 -11.26 0.57 6.98
C GLN A 161 -11.08 2.02 7.48
N SER A 162 -10.30 2.84 6.78
CA SER A 162 -10.02 4.22 7.15
C SER A 162 -10.96 5.25 6.48
N LEU A 163 -11.77 4.86 5.49
CA LEU A 163 -12.69 5.76 4.79
C LEU A 163 -13.57 6.60 5.75
N PRO A 164 -14.17 6.04 6.83
CA PRO A 164 -15.01 6.83 7.74
C PRO A 164 -14.26 7.93 8.51
N LYS A 165 -12.92 7.88 8.54
CA LYS A 165 -12.07 8.87 9.20
C LYS A 165 -11.71 10.04 8.28
N HIS A 166 -11.91 9.88 6.97
CA HIS A 166 -11.64 10.93 6.00
C HIS A 166 -12.70 12.03 6.09
N ARG A 167 -12.37 13.21 5.56
CA ARG A 167 -13.30 14.33 5.52
C ARG A 167 -14.38 14.08 4.46
N HIS A 168 -15.64 13.97 4.88
CA HIS A 168 -16.78 13.97 3.97
C HIS A 168 -17.12 15.39 3.53
N LEU A 169 -17.30 15.57 2.22
CA LEU A 169 -17.60 16.86 1.60
C LEU A 169 -18.83 16.72 0.69
N SER A 170 -19.86 17.51 0.95
CA SER A 170 -21.01 17.61 0.05
C SER A 170 -20.65 18.55 -1.11
N ILE A 171 -20.83 18.07 -2.34
CA ILE A 171 -20.67 18.87 -3.55
C ILE A 171 -21.95 18.71 -4.37
N ASP A 172 -22.62 19.83 -4.62
CA ASP A 172 -23.73 19.96 -5.56
C ASP A 172 -23.21 20.33 -6.97
#